data_AF-A0A090RR05-F1
#
_entry.id   AF-A0A090RR05-F1
#
_cell.length_a   1.000
_cell.length_b   1.000
_cell.length_c   1.000
_cell.angle_alpha   90.00
_cell.angle_beta   90.00
_cell.angle_gamma   90.00
#
_symmetry.space_group_name_H-M   'P 1'
#
loop_
_entity.id
_entity.type
_entity.pdbx_description
1 polymer ?
#
loop_
_entity_poly.entity_id
_entity_poly.type
_entity_poly.pdbx_seq_one_letter_code
_entity_poly.pdbx_strand_id
1 'polypeptide(L)'
;MWRKAPSTFALLVVLLMSVTASAQVSNDAFVCDSANKSQLPFPVLESECPIGEGLWGNTQPDEADQSFWIQCGFVKSGSLRYVPAHLAEQVSKSIWLKPEMKGDRCLIGPYQSFDVAKQELAELRSIPKYKDAFIRSTSTKLTTNETQKVAKASPASGREAVSTVLASTPYMIAGQHSHQACLCYF
;
A
#
# COMPACT_ATOMS: atom_id res chain seq x y z
N MET A 1 15.12 10.22 79.89
CA MET A 1 14.85 9.13 78.93
C MET A 1 14.16 9.73 77.72
N TRP A 2 14.87 9.96 76.61
CA TRP A 2 14.31 10.45 75.35
C TRP A 2 14.34 9.32 74.33
N ARG A 3 13.18 8.91 73.80
CA ARG A 3 13.09 7.95 72.68
C ARG A 3 13.12 8.73 71.37
N LYS A 4 14.17 8.56 70.58
CA LYS A 4 14.27 9.05 69.19
C LYS A 4 13.40 8.16 68.30
N ALA A 5 12.47 8.74 67.56
CA ALA A 5 11.75 8.06 66.50
C ALA A 5 12.68 7.88 65.27
N PRO A 6 12.67 6.73 64.59
CA PRO A 6 13.49 6.53 63.40
C PRO A 6 12.89 7.27 62.19
N SER A 7 13.80 7.87 61.44
CA SER A 7 13.59 8.65 60.22
C SER A 7 12.81 7.86 59.16
N THR A 8 11.58 8.27 58.90
CA THR A 8 10.71 7.75 57.82
C THR A 8 11.15 8.20 56.42
N PHE A 9 12.25 8.95 56.30
CA PHE A 9 12.71 9.51 55.02
C PHE A 9 13.42 8.50 54.11
N ALA A 10 13.82 7.33 54.59
CA ALA A 10 14.61 6.38 53.81
C ALA A 10 13.80 5.48 52.86
N LEU A 11 12.46 5.45 52.97
CA LEU A 11 11.63 4.47 52.24
C LEU A 11 11.01 5.00 50.93
N LEU A 12 11.16 6.29 50.62
CA LEU A 12 10.57 6.92 49.42
C LEU A 12 11.50 7.01 48.21
N VAL A 13 12.78 6.64 48.34
CA VAL A 13 13.79 6.82 47.26
C VAL A 13 13.95 5.59 46.36
N VAL A 14 13.40 4.42 46.71
CA VAL A 14 13.64 3.16 45.98
C VAL A 14 12.62 2.86 44.87
N LEU A 15 11.55 3.66 44.72
CA LEU A 15 10.45 3.35 43.78
C LEU A 15 10.49 4.11 42.44
N LEU A 16 11.64 4.66 42.03
CA LEU A 16 11.84 5.23 40.68
C LEU A 16 12.84 4.39 39.87
N MET A 17 12.61 3.08 39.77
CA MET A 17 13.21 2.27 38.71
C MET A 17 12.29 2.30 37.49
N SER A 18 12.51 3.32 36.67
CA SER A 18 11.84 3.58 35.40
C SER A 18 11.97 2.38 34.46
N VAL A 19 10.86 1.68 34.23
CA VAL A 19 10.76 0.69 33.15
C VAL A 19 10.73 1.47 31.82
N THR A 20 11.89 1.64 31.19
CA THR A 20 11.96 2.09 29.80
C THR A 20 11.60 0.90 28.91
N ALA A 21 10.33 0.80 28.55
CA ALA A 21 9.92 -0.10 27.47
C ALA A 21 10.48 0.44 26.16
N SER A 22 11.57 -0.15 25.67
CA SER A 22 12.03 0.05 24.30
C SER A 22 10.99 -0.60 23.37
N ALA A 23 10.18 0.22 22.71
CA ALA A 23 9.36 -0.23 21.59
C ALA A 23 10.32 -0.77 20.52
N GLN A 24 10.31 -2.09 20.33
CA GLN A 24 11.04 -2.71 19.24
C GLN A 24 10.38 -2.27 17.94
N VAL A 25 11.07 -1.42 17.17
CA VAL A 25 10.67 -1.10 15.80
C VAL A 25 10.92 -2.37 14.98
N SER A 26 9.85 -3.12 14.71
CA SER A 26 9.89 -4.25 13.80
C SER A 26 10.31 -3.76 12.42
N ASN A 27 11.47 -4.20 11.94
CA ASN A 27 12.04 -3.81 10.65
C ASN A 27 11.45 -4.62 9.48
N ASP A 28 10.38 -5.38 9.72
CA ASP A 28 9.72 -6.17 8.69
C ASP A 28 8.92 -5.26 7.77
N ALA A 29 9.11 -5.45 6.46
CA ALA A 29 8.34 -4.74 5.46
C ALA A 29 6.88 -5.17 5.54
N PHE A 30 5.97 -4.20 5.61
CA PHE A 30 4.53 -4.45 5.52
C PHE A 30 4.18 -4.73 4.05
N VAL A 31 3.54 -5.86 3.81
CA VAL A 31 3.17 -6.28 2.46
C VAL A 31 1.76 -5.80 2.16
N CYS A 32 1.64 -4.92 1.17
CA CYS A 32 0.37 -4.44 0.67
C CYS A 32 -0.16 -5.40 -0.40
N ASP A 33 -1.20 -6.14 -0.04
CA ASP A 33 -1.87 -7.12 -0.89
C ASP A 33 -3.03 -6.54 -1.70
N SER A 34 -3.38 -7.26 -2.76
CA SER A 34 -4.53 -6.93 -3.61
C SER A 34 -5.79 -7.61 -3.08
N ALA A 35 -6.78 -6.81 -2.69
CA ALA A 35 -8.08 -7.25 -2.17
C ALA A 35 -8.92 -7.99 -3.21
N ASN A 36 -8.62 -7.85 -4.51
CA ASN A 36 -9.44 -8.40 -5.58
C ASN A 36 -8.60 -9.13 -6.62
N LYS A 37 -8.61 -10.47 -6.58
CA LYS A 37 -7.97 -11.35 -7.56
C LYS A 37 -8.79 -11.53 -8.86
N SER A 38 -9.84 -10.72 -9.07
CA SER A 38 -10.79 -10.89 -10.18
C SER A 38 -10.88 -9.64 -11.08
N GLN A 39 -10.53 -9.82 -12.36
CA GLN A 39 -10.88 -9.10 -13.61
C GLN A 39 -10.87 -7.56 -13.67
N LEU A 40 -10.47 -6.83 -12.64
CA LEU A 40 -10.18 -5.41 -12.81
C LEU A 40 -8.83 -5.26 -13.54
N PRO A 41 -8.71 -4.31 -14.49
CA PRO A 41 -7.45 -4.08 -15.20
C PRO A 41 -6.32 -3.54 -14.31
N PHE A 42 -6.61 -3.24 -13.03
CA PHE A 42 -5.67 -2.70 -12.05
C PHE A 42 -5.90 -3.35 -10.68
N PRO A 43 -4.84 -3.61 -9.91
CA PRO A 43 -4.98 -4.12 -8.56
C PRO A 43 -5.64 -3.12 -7.61
N VAL A 44 -6.32 -3.67 -6.61
CA VAL A 44 -7.01 -2.89 -5.58
C VAL A 44 -6.34 -3.17 -4.25
N LEU A 45 -5.76 -2.15 -3.62
CA LEU A 45 -5.17 -2.28 -2.29
C LEU A 45 -6.24 -2.60 -1.24
N GLU A 46 -5.86 -3.43 -0.30
CA GLU A 46 -6.62 -3.63 0.94
C GLU A 46 -6.73 -2.32 1.75
N SER A 47 -7.78 -2.24 2.56
CA SER A 47 -8.14 -1.04 3.33
C SER A 47 -7.11 -0.68 4.40
N GLU A 48 -6.40 -1.68 4.90
CA GLU A 48 -5.37 -1.66 5.91
C GLU A 48 -4.00 -1.24 5.37
N CYS A 49 -3.76 -1.36 4.05
CA CYS A 49 -2.48 -0.96 3.46
C CYS A 49 -2.24 0.54 3.73
N PRO A 50 -1.18 0.89 4.49
CA PRO A 50 -0.90 2.26 4.87
C PRO A 50 -0.34 3.01 3.65
N ILE A 51 -0.96 4.14 3.31
CA ILE A 51 -0.51 5.00 2.21
C ILE A 51 0.15 6.28 2.70
N GLY A 52 0.30 6.42 4.01
CA GLY A 52 1.01 7.53 4.64
C GLY A 52 0.34 8.89 4.45
N GLU A 53 1.09 9.97 4.67
CA GLU A 53 0.62 11.36 4.61
C GLU A 53 1.05 12.05 3.31
N GLY A 54 0.31 13.08 2.89
CA GLY A 54 0.60 13.82 1.65
C GLY A 54 1.72 14.85 1.82
N LEU A 55 2.74 14.78 0.96
CA LEU A 55 3.79 15.77 0.80
C LEU A 55 3.38 16.79 -0.29
N TRP A 56 3.02 18.00 0.15
CA TRP A 56 2.51 19.06 -0.73
C TRP A 56 3.58 20.10 -1.05
N GLY A 57 3.53 20.66 -2.26
CA GLY A 57 4.47 21.70 -2.67
C GLY A 57 5.93 21.24 -2.64
N ASN A 58 6.76 21.93 -1.86
CA ASN A 58 8.19 21.65 -1.70
C ASN A 58 8.52 21.00 -0.34
N THR A 59 7.55 20.32 0.28
CA THR A 59 7.79 19.58 1.53
C THR A 59 8.69 18.38 1.27
N GLN A 60 9.69 18.22 2.13
CA GLN A 60 10.61 17.08 2.14
C GLN A 60 10.05 15.96 3.04
N PRO A 61 10.39 14.68 2.75
CA PRO A 61 10.01 13.59 3.61
C PRO A 61 10.76 13.66 4.94
N ASP A 62 10.17 13.06 5.97
CA ASP A 62 10.83 12.91 7.27
C ASP A 62 11.97 11.88 7.16
N GLU A 63 12.98 11.99 8.03
CA GLU A 63 14.10 11.03 8.04
C GLU A 63 13.64 9.59 8.35
N ALA A 64 12.50 9.46 9.04
CA ALA A 64 11.88 8.18 9.35
C ALA A 64 11.06 7.60 8.18
N ASP A 65 10.80 8.34 7.11
CA ASP A 65 10.02 7.86 5.98
C ASP A 65 10.78 6.81 5.18
N GLN A 66 10.13 5.67 4.93
CA GLN A 66 10.73 4.49 4.29
C GLN A 66 10.09 4.12 2.97
N SER A 67 8.86 4.58 2.70
CA SER A 67 8.17 4.30 1.43
C SER A 67 7.35 5.49 0.96
N PHE A 68 7.22 5.58 -0.37
CA PHE A 68 6.54 6.67 -1.04
C PHE A 68 5.52 6.13 -2.04
N TRP A 69 4.41 6.83 -2.17
CA TRP A 69 3.39 6.61 -3.20
C TRP A 69 3.22 7.89 -4.00
N ILE A 70 2.96 7.80 -5.29
CA ILE A 70 2.46 8.94 -6.05
C ILE A 70 0.93 8.81 -6.12
N GLN A 71 0.19 9.76 -5.54
CA GLN A 71 -1.26 9.80 -5.69
C GLN A 71 -1.61 10.47 -7.02
N CYS A 72 -1.98 9.69 -8.03
CA CYS A 72 -2.36 10.16 -9.36
C CYS A 72 -3.74 10.81 -9.43
N GLY A 73 -4.58 10.68 -8.40
CA GLY A 73 -5.88 11.33 -8.34
C GLY A 73 -6.89 10.59 -7.48
N PHE A 74 -8.17 10.94 -7.66
CA PHE A 74 -9.31 10.33 -6.96
C PHE A 74 -10.41 9.96 -7.96
N VAL A 75 -10.77 8.68 -8.01
CA VAL A 75 -11.82 8.12 -8.87
C VAL A 75 -13.12 8.07 -8.07
N LYS A 76 -14.15 8.82 -8.48
CA LYS A 76 -15.40 8.92 -7.70
C LYS A 76 -16.19 7.61 -7.73
N SER A 77 -16.85 7.28 -6.62
CA SER A 77 -17.82 6.18 -6.57
C SER A 77 -18.91 6.34 -7.64
N GLY A 78 -19.33 5.23 -8.24
CA GLY A 78 -20.34 5.21 -9.32
C GLY A 78 -19.80 5.52 -10.71
N SER A 79 -18.52 5.93 -10.83
CA SER A 79 -17.81 5.90 -12.12
C SER A 79 -17.18 4.53 -12.34
N LEU A 80 -16.95 4.16 -13.61
CA LEU A 80 -16.14 2.97 -13.91
C LEU A 80 -14.76 3.17 -13.29
N ARG A 81 -14.37 2.24 -12.41
CA ARG A 81 -13.02 2.14 -11.82
C ARG A 81 -12.01 1.91 -12.93
N TYR A 82 -11.59 3.00 -13.56
CA TYR A 82 -10.76 2.97 -14.75
C TYR A 82 -9.57 3.89 -14.59
N VAL A 83 -8.38 3.29 -14.68
CA VAL A 83 -7.14 4.02 -14.90
C VAL A 83 -6.85 3.97 -16.41
N PRO A 84 -6.48 5.09 -17.06
CA PRO A 84 -6.12 5.08 -18.47
C PRO A 84 -4.93 4.16 -18.75
N ALA A 85 -5.04 3.31 -19.78
CA ALA A 85 -3.96 2.40 -20.18
C ALA A 85 -2.65 3.14 -20.49
N HIS A 86 -2.74 4.32 -21.10
CA HIS A 86 -1.59 5.18 -21.36
C HIS A 86 -0.84 5.58 -20.08
N LEU A 87 -1.52 5.73 -18.93
CA LEU A 87 -0.82 6.02 -17.68
C LEU A 87 0.07 4.84 -17.29
N ALA A 88 -0.39 3.60 -17.44
CA ALA A 88 0.37 2.39 -17.12
C ALA A 88 1.61 2.18 -18.03
N GLU A 89 1.69 2.88 -19.16
CA GLU A 89 2.85 2.86 -20.06
C GLU A 89 3.89 3.94 -19.71
N GLN A 90 3.50 4.93 -18.92
CA GLN A 90 4.32 6.11 -18.59
C GLN A 90 5.01 6.02 -17.23
N VAL A 91 4.66 5.01 -16.42
CA VAL A 91 5.14 4.87 -15.04
C VAL A 91 5.98 3.61 -14.88
N SER A 92 6.97 3.65 -14.00
CA SER A 92 7.86 2.50 -13.75
C SER A 92 7.31 1.50 -12.73
N LYS A 93 6.25 1.86 -12.02
CA LYS A 93 5.61 1.06 -10.97
C LYS A 93 4.15 0.76 -11.29
N SER A 94 3.63 -0.30 -10.68
CA SER A 94 2.22 -0.67 -10.79
C SER A 94 1.31 0.46 -10.31
N ILE A 95 0.15 0.58 -10.96
CA ILE A 95 -0.91 1.50 -10.56
C ILE A 95 -1.93 0.73 -9.73
N TRP A 96 -2.28 1.29 -8.59
CA TRP A 96 -3.16 0.71 -7.60
C TRP A 96 -4.37 1.61 -7.36
N LEU A 97 -5.51 0.98 -7.09
CA LEU A 97 -6.66 1.68 -6.53
C LEU A 97 -6.77 1.36 -5.05
N LYS A 98 -6.84 2.37 -4.19
CA LYS A 98 -7.16 2.18 -2.77
C LYS A 98 -8.59 2.63 -2.49
N PRO A 99 -9.48 1.72 -2.04
CA PRO A 99 -10.85 2.07 -1.67
C PRO A 99 -10.91 3.10 -0.55
N GLU A 100 -11.81 4.07 -0.70
CA GLU A 100 -12.17 5.10 0.27
C GLU A 100 -13.70 5.25 0.28
N MET A 101 -14.25 5.95 1.29
CA MET A 101 -15.70 6.10 1.42
C MET A 101 -16.42 6.68 0.19
N LYS A 102 -15.75 7.57 -0.56
CA LYS A 102 -16.34 8.34 -1.67
C LYS A 102 -15.81 7.96 -3.05
N GLY A 103 -14.99 6.92 -3.14
CA GLY A 103 -14.31 6.54 -4.36
C GLY A 103 -13.00 5.84 -4.07
N ASP A 104 -12.07 5.88 -5.02
CA ASP A 104 -10.75 5.26 -4.87
C ASP A 104 -9.64 6.26 -5.08
N ARG A 105 -8.58 6.15 -4.28
CA ARG A 105 -7.32 6.84 -4.59
C ARG A 105 -6.60 6.07 -5.67
N CYS A 106 -6.18 6.79 -6.71
CA CYS A 106 -5.23 6.29 -7.70
C CYS A 106 -3.83 6.46 -7.11
N LEU A 107 -3.06 5.38 -7.00
CA LEU A 107 -1.73 5.36 -6.40
C LEU A 107 -0.75 4.66 -7.34
N ILE A 108 0.49 5.13 -7.40
CA ILE A 108 1.58 4.51 -8.17
C ILE A 108 2.70 4.21 -7.17
N GLY A 109 3.23 2.99 -7.16
CA GLY A 109 4.28 2.58 -6.22
C GLY A 109 4.11 1.17 -5.63
N PRO A 110 4.68 0.92 -4.43
CA PRO A 110 5.47 1.86 -3.61
C PRO A 110 6.88 2.08 -4.18
N TYR A 111 7.47 3.24 -3.89
CA TYR A 111 8.89 3.54 -4.11
C TYR A 111 9.63 3.54 -2.77
N GLN A 112 10.87 3.06 -2.76
CA GLN A 112 11.76 3.14 -1.60
C GLN A 112 12.64 4.41 -1.59
N SER A 113 12.65 5.16 -2.68
CA SER A 113 13.44 6.39 -2.81
C SER A 113 12.53 7.56 -3.14
N PHE A 114 12.62 8.62 -2.34
CA PHE A 114 11.90 9.86 -2.57
C PHE A 114 12.34 10.52 -3.88
N ASP A 115 13.63 10.50 -4.21
CA ASP A 115 14.15 11.12 -5.44
C ASP A 115 13.59 10.45 -6.69
N VAL A 116 13.47 9.11 -6.69
CA VAL A 116 12.84 8.37 -7.79
C VAL A 116 11.36 8.73 -7.91
N ALA A 117 10.63 8.77 -6.79
CA ALA A 117 9.21 9.16 -6.80
C ALA A 117 9.04 10.62 -7.26
N LYS A 118 9.96 11.51 -6.88
CA LYS A 118 9.95 12.93 -7.25
C LYS A 118 10.22 13.15 -8.74
N GLN A 119 11.15 12.40 -9.31
CA GLN A 119 11.42 12.43 -10.74
C GLN A 119 10.19 11.96 -11.54
N GLU A 120 9.64 10.80 -11.18
CA GLU A 120 8.48 10.26 -11.89
C GLU A 120 7.22 11.14 -11.69
N LEU A 121 7.07 11.77 -10.53
CA LEU A 121 6.02 12.77 -10.31
C LEU A 121 6.15 13.97 -11.27
N ALA A 122 7.37 14.44 -11.53
CA ALA A 122 7.59 15.57 -12.45
C ALA A 122 7.17 15.20 -13.89
N GLU A 123 7.53 13.99 -14.33
CA GLU A 123 7.11 13.45 -15.63
C GLU A 123 5.58 13.30 -15.69
N LEU A 124 4.97 12.75 -14.64
CA LEU A 124 3.53 12.58 -14.56
C LEU A 124 2.77 13.92 -14.61
N ARG A 125 3.24 14.93 -13.88
CA ARG A 125 2.63 16.28 -13.85
C ARG A 125 2.73 17.03 -15.18
N SER A 126 3.62 16.62 -16.08
CA SER A 126 3.67 17.17 -17.44
C SER A 126 2.39 16.85 -18.24
N ILE A 127 1.68 15.79 -17.86
CA ILE A 127 0.41 15.39 -18.45
C ILE A 127 -0.71 16.22 -17.81
N PRO A 128 -1.51 16.98 -18.58
CA PRO A 128 -2.48 17.94 -18.04
C PRO A 128 -3.47 17.37 -17.02
N LYS A 129 -3.85 16.09 -17.17
CA LYS A 129 -4.80 15.40 -16.28
C LYS A 129 -4.23 15.09 -14.90
N TYR A 130 -2.91 15.06 -14.74
CA TYR A 130 -2.22 14.64 -13.52
C TYR A 130 -1.41 15.76 -12.86
N LYS A 131 -1.68 17.03 -13.21
CA LYS A 131 -1.01 18.20 -12.62
C LYS A 131 -1.11 18.26 -11.09
N ASP A 132 -2.24 17.77 -10.56
CA ASP A 132 -2.53 17.76 -9.13
C ASP A 132 -2.00 16.50 -8.43
N ALA A 133 -1.26 15.64 -9.13
CA ALA A 133 -0.59 14.50 -8.49
C ALA A 133 0.43 14.98 -7.46
N PHE A 134 0.63 14.20 -6.40
CA PHE A 134 1.56 14.51 -5.32
C PHE A 134 2.09 13.22 -4.67
N ILE A 135 3.18 13.33 -3.92
CA ILE A 135 3.76 12.19 -3.21
C ILE A 135 3.10 12.04 -1.86
N ARG A 136 2.88 10.80 -1.43
CA ARG A 136 2.61 10.44 -0.04
C ARG A 136 3.81 9.70 0.54
N SER A 137 4.09 9.87 1.82
CA SER A 137 5.18 9.19 2.52
C SER A 137 4.70 8.47 3.77
N THR A 138 5.34 7.34 4.08
CA THR A 138 5.09 6.54 5.27
C THR A 138 6.40 6.14 5.93
N SER A 139 6.41 6.11 7.26
CA SER A 139 7.51 5.57 8.04
C SER A 139 7.60 4.04 8.01
N THR A 140 6.62 3.36 7.42
CA THR A 140 6.63 1.91 7.23
C THR A 140 7.26 1.56 5.88
N LYS A 141 8.20 0.60 5.89
CA LYS A 141 8.69 -0.01 4.66
C LYS A 141 7.59 -0.88 4.02
N LEU A 142 7.25 -0.59 2.77
CA LEU A 142 6.17 -1.26 2.04
C LEU A 142 6.70 -2.04 0.86
N THR A 143 6.14 -3.22 0.67
CA THR A 143 6.28 -4.04 -0.55
C THR A 143 4.88 -4.40 -1.05
N THR A 144 4.79 -4.86 -2.30
CA THR A 144 3.53 -5.32 -2.89
C THR A 144 3.72 -6.67 -3.55
N ASN A 145 2.71 -7.54 -3.48
CA ASN A 145 2.76 -8.86 -4.11
C ASN A 145 2.33 -8.88 -5.59
N GLU A 146 1.76 -7.80 -6.14
CA GLU A 146 1.39 -7.78 -7.57
C GLU A 146 2.57 -7.48 -8.51
N THR A 147 2.62 -8.27 -9.58
CA THR A 147 3.52 -8.13 -10.71
C THR A 147 2.72 -7.64 -11.92
N GLN A 148 2.53 -6.32 -12.08
CA GLN A 148 2.05 -5.77 -13.36
C GLN A 148 2.94 -4.61 -13.84
N LYS A 149 3.69 -4.93 -14.91
CA LYS A 149 4.65 -4.14 -15.69
C LYS A 149 5.91 -3.64 -14.96
N VAL A 150 6.84 -4.57 -14.71
CA VAL A 150 8.24 -4.35 -15.12
C VAL A 150 8.35 -4.80 -16.58
N ALA A 151 8.03 -3.90 -17.52
CA ALA A 151 8.35 -4.11 -18.92
C ALA A 151 9.41 -3.08 -19.33
N LYS A 152 10.64 -3.27 -18.85
CA LYS A 152 11.84 -2.80 -19.55
C LYS A 152 12.92 -3.88 -19.42
N ALA A 153 13.40 -4.30 -20.58
CA ALA A 153 14.26 -5.43 -20.91
C ALA A 153 15.36 -5.81 -19.90
N SER A 154 15.50 -7.11 -19.66
CA SER A 154 16.79 -7.74 -19.41
C SER A 154 17.00 -8.83 -20.48
N PRO A 155 18.18 -8.95 -21.10
CA PRO A 155 18.39 -9.84 -22.23
C PRO A 155 18.35 -11.30 -21.79
N ALA A 156 17.87 -12.14 -22.70
CA ALA A 156 17.73 -13.57 -22.55
C ALA A 156 18.98 -14.25 -21.97
N SER A 157 18.77 -15.10 -20.96
CA SER A 157 19.62 -16.25 -20.70
C SER A 157 18.71 -17.41 -20.31
N GLY A 158 18.69 -18.43 -21.15
CA GLY A 158 17.66 -19.45 -21.15
C GLY A 158 17.73 -20.41 -19.97
N ARG A 159 16.58 -21.04 -19.71
CA ARG A 159 16.49 -22.49 -19.58
C ARG A 159 15.03 -22.90 -19.69
N GLU A 160 14.82 -23.66 -20.75
CA GLU A 160 13.72 -24.60 -20.96
C GLU A 160 13.37 -25.33 -19.65
N ALA A 161 12.12 -25.25 -19.23
CA ALA A 161 11.53 -26.20 -18.30
C ALA A 161 10.13 -26.53 -18.83
N VAL A 162 10.10 -27.54 -19.71
CA VAL A 162 8.92 -28.32 -20.05
C VAL A 162 8.32 -28.83 -18.74
N SER A 163 7.07 -28.45 -18.45
CA SER A 163 6.25 -29.15 -17.47
C SER A 163 4.99 -29.65 -18.15
N THR A 164 5.09 -30.90 -18.61
CA THR A 164 3.95 -31.72 -19.00
C THR A 164 3.11 -31.99 -17.76
N VAL A 165 1.88 -31.47 -17.70
CA VAL A 165 0.84 -32.04 -16.83
C VAL A 165 -0.42 -32.26 -17.64
N LEU A 166 -0.59 -33.55 -17.94
CA LEU A 166 -1.80 -34.31 -18.21
C LEU A 166 -3.13 -33.57 -18.24
N ALA A 167 -3.81 -33.75 -19.37
CA ALA A 167 -5.25 -33.68 -19.48
C ALA A 167 -5.92 -34.59 -18.44
N SER A 168 -6.87 -34.02 -17.70
CA SER A 168 -7.97 -34.77 -17.11
C SER A 168 -9.27 -33.97 -17.24
N THR A 169 -10.32 -34.74 -17.49
CA THR A 169 -11.61 -34.46 -18.13
C THR A 169 -12.55 -33.46 -17.43
N PRO A 170 -13.55 -32.93 -18.15
CA PRO A 170 -14.52 -31.97 -17.63
C PRO A 170 -15.53 -32.64 -16.70
N TYR A 171 -15.64 -32.16 -15.45
CA TYR A 171 -16.77 -32.48 -14.60
C TYR A 171 -17.87 -31.43 -14.78
N MET A 172 -18.95 -31.88 -15.42
CA MET A 172 -20.26 -31.25 -15.45
C MET A 172 -20.87 -31.27 -14.05
N ILE A 173 -21.38 -30.14 -13.55
CA ILE A 173 -22.50 -30.13 -12.61
C ILE A 173 -23.54 -29.15 -13.12
N ALA A 174 -24.64 -29.72 -13.60
CA ALA A 174 -25.90 -29.03 -13.80
C ALA A 174 -26.48 -28.65 -12.42
N GLY A 175 -26.95 -27.41 -12.29
CA GLY A 175 -27.72 -26.93 -11.14
C GLY A 175 -28.62 -25.78 -11.60
N GLN A 176 -29.92 -25.97 -11.44
CA GLN A 176 -31.01 -25.18 -12.03
C GLN A 176 -31.03 -23.69 -11.65
N HIS A 177 -31.58 -22.91 -12.57
CA HIS A 177 -32.11 -21.57 -12.36
C HIS A 177 -33.04 -21.50 -11.14
N SER A 178 -32.87 -20.46 -10.31
CA SER A 178 -33.94 -19.89 -9.50
C SER A 178 -33.75 -18.38 -9.42
N HIS A 179 -34.57 -17.64 -10.17
CA HIS A 179 -34.91 -16.25 -9.87
C HIS A 179 -35.68 -16.24 -8.56
N GLN A 180 -35.24 -15.49 -7.54
CA GLN A 180 -36.12 -14.70 -6.67
C GLN A 180 -35.32 -13.81 -5.70
N ALA A 181 -35.55 -12.49 -5.82
CA ALA A 181 -35.51 -11.46 -4.77
C ALA A 181 -34.26 -11.24 -3.90
N CYS A 182 -33.45 -10.23 -4.25
CA CYS A 182 -32.75 -9.41 -3.27
C CYS A 182 -33.63 -8.19 -2.91
N LEU A 183 -34.31 -8.27 -1.77
CA LEU A 183 -34.84 -7.11 -1.05
C LEU A 183 -33.81 -6.70 0.00
N CYS A 184 -33.17 -5.54 -0.18
CA CYS A 184 -32.44 -4.86 0.89
C CYS A 184 -33.31 -3.73 1.41
N TYR A 185 -33.66 -3.79 2.70
CA TYR A 185 -34.37 -2.75 3.44
C TYR A 185 -33.39 -2.11 4.46
N PHE A 186 -33.32 -0.79 4.39
CA PHE A 186 -32.75 0.23 5.30
C PHE A 186 -31.32 0.07 5.84
#